data_AF-A0A8H5JHU5-F1
#
_entry.id   AF-A0A8H5JHU5-F1
#
_cell.length_a   1.000
_cell.length_b   1.000
_cell.length_c   1.000
_cell.angle_alpha   90.00
_cell.angle_beta   90.00
_cell.angle_gamma   90.00
#
_symmetry.space_group_name_H-M   'P 1'
#
loop_
_entity.id
_entity.type
_entity.pdbx_description
1 polymer ?
#
loop_
_entity_poly.entity_id
_entity_poly.type
_entity_poly.pdbx_seq_one_letter_code
_entity_poly.pdbx_strand_id
1 'polypeptide(L)'
;MENSAGAIHLCTFLLHPSFAELRGKITGNSDTSPLRLKAAVFCSIPTSFRNPRPYRAPVLARYYGDTIEQDCPLGLLEACDKNKNVSDAAPGVQFLLLCGSLDPEDEILGCNKEFIEQWRSGEGSSGVELEVQVMEGHNHISPPPALGTNISREEVWGFNVAGFCNAAAQS
;
A
#
# COMPACT_ATOMS: atom_id res chain seq x y z
N MET A 1 3.73 7.23 -3.81
CA MET A 1 2.61 6.46 -4.39
C MET A 1 3.21 5.48 -5.36
N GLU A 2 2.72 4.25 -5.39
CA GLU A 2 3.14 3.25 -6.37
C GLU A 2 1.94 2.41 -6.85
N ASN A 3 2.00 1.85 -8.05
CA ASN A 3 0.95 0.99 -8.64
C ASN A 3 1.40 -0.47 -8.71
N SER A 4 0.49 -1.41 -8.44
CA SER A 4 0.71 -2.85 -8.64
C SER A 4 1.98 -3.36 -7.94
N ALA A 5 2.92 -3.94 -8.67
CA ALA A 5 4.20 -4.42 -8.12
C ALA A 5 5.04 -3.30 -7.46
N GLY A 6 4.91 -2.04 -7.89
CA GLY A 6 5.56 -0.92 -7.19
C GLY A 6 5.00 -0.75 -5.78
N ALA A 7 3.69 -0.95 -5.59
CA ALA A 7 3.05 -0.84 -4.30
C ALA A 7 3.50 -1.95 -3.34
N ILE A 8 3.84 -3.13 -3.85
CA ILE A 8 4.53 -4.19 -3.08
C ILE A 8 5.85 -3.66 -2.53
N HIS A 9 6.69 -3.04 -3.37
CA HIS A 9 7.98 -2.49 -2.93
C HIS A 9 7.81 -1.40 -1.87
N LEU A 10 6.82 -0.51 -2.06
CA LEU A 10 6.51 0.53 -1.08
C LEU A 10 6.07 -0.09 0.26
N CYS A 11 5.19 -1.09 0.22
CA CYS A 11 4.75 -1.80 1.42
C CYS A 11 5.92 -2.52 2.11
N THR A 12 6.80 -3.16 1.34
CA THR A 12 8.02 -3.82 1.84
C THR A 12 8.94 -2.83 2.54
N PHE A 13 9.21 -1.67 1.92
CA PHE A 13 9.99 -0.62 2.54
C PHE A 13 9.38 -0.14 3.88
N LEU A 14 8.05 -0.02 3.92
CA LEU A 14 7.32 0.48 5.08
C LEU A 14 7.25 -0.52 6.25
N LEU A 15 7.15 -1.82 5.96
CA LEU A 15 6.85 -2.83 6.97
C LEU A 15 8.02 -3.78 7.27
N HIS A 16 8.85 -4.10 6.28
CA HIS A 16 9.91 -5.08 6.46
C HIS A 16 11.02 -4.57 7.42
N PRO A 17 11.51 -5.39 8.37
CA PRO A 17 12.49 -4.97 9.38
C PRO A 17 13.83 -4.49 8.80
N SER A 18 14.29 -5.04 7.67
CA SER A 18 15.56 -4.63 7.04
C SER A 18 15.60 -3.17 6.62
N PHE A 19 14.44 -2.52 6.46
CA PHE A 19 14.36 -1.10 6.12
C PHE A 19 14.10 -0.20 7.34
N ALA A 20 13.99 -0.76 8.55
CA ALA A 20 13.61 0.02 9.74
C ALA A 20 14.55 1.20 10.03
N GLU A 21 15.87 1.02 9.88
CA GLU A 21 16.82 2.10 10.08
C GLU A 21 16.66 3.23 9.04
N LEU A 22 16.55 2.88 7.76
CA LEU A 22 16.40 3.85 6.68
C LEU A 22 15.05 4.56 6.76
N ARG A 23 13.98 3.81 7.00
CA ARG A 23 12.63 4.34 7.19
C ARG A 23 12.57 5.28 8.38
N GLY A 24 13.15 4.91 9.52
CA GLY A 24 13.21 5.76 10.73
C GLY A 24 13.91 7.10 10.53
N LYS A 25 14.78 7.25 9.53
CA LYS A 25 15.40 8.55 9.17
C LYS A 25 14.43 9.51 8.48
N ILE A 26 13.36 9.00 7.88
CA ILE A 26 12.38 9.79 7.12
C ILE A 26 10.96 9.73 7.69
N THR A 27 10.67 8.77 8.58
CA THR A 27 9.41 8.67 9.33
C THR A 27 9.62 9.14 10.77
N GLY A 28 8.79 10.06 11.25
CA GLY A 28 8.89 10.65 12.59
C GLY A 28 9.50 12.06 12.63
N ASN A 29 9.50 12.67 13.81
CA ASN A 29 9.94 14.05 14.05
C ASN A 29 11.45 14.14 14.35
N SER A 30 12.28 13.55 13.50
CA SER A 30 13.73 13.61 13.65
C SER A 30 14.30 14.85 12.95
N ASP A 31 14.71 15.87 13.71
CA ASP A 31 15.31 17.12 13.19
C ASP A 31 16.60 16.91 12.37
N THR A 32 17.13 15.69 12.33
CA THR A 32 18.38 15.35 11.63
C THR A 32 18.24 15.11 10.13
N SER A 33 17.02 14.93 9.62
CA SER A 33 16.75 14.72 8.19
C SER A 33 15.95 15.89 7.61
N PRO A 34 16.29 16.41 6.42
CA PRO A 34 15.46 17.40 5.74
C PRO A 34 14.23 16.77 5.04
N LEU A 35 14.16 15.44 4.97
CA LEU A 35 13.08 14.71 4.29
C LEU A 35 12.11 14.09 5.30
N ARG A 36 10.82 14.15 4.97
CA ARG A 36 9.73 13.54 5.74
C ARG A 36 8.82 12.75 4.82
N LEU A 37 8.63 11.47 5.13
CA LEU A 37 7.57 10.67 4.55
C LEU A 37 6.29 10.93 5.35
N LYS A 38 5.28 11.49 4.69
CA LYS A 38 3.99 11.86 5.31
C LYS A 38 2.81 11.05 4.80
N ALA A 39 2.91 10.52 3.59
CA ALA A 39 1.86 9.72 2.98
C ALA A 39 2.44 8.55 2.18
N ALA A 40 1.78 7.40 2.27
CA ALA A 40 2.01 6.23 1.44
C ALA A 40 0.69 5.85 0.75
N VAL A 41 0.76 5.64 -0.57
CA VAL A 41 -0.42 5.34 -1.39
C VAL A 41 -0.16 4.06 -2.15
N PHE A 42 -0.94 3.02 -1.84
CA PHE A 42 -0.94 1.73 -2.50
C PHE A 42 -2.03 1.72 -3.57
N CYS A 43 -1.66 1.82 -4.83
CA CYS A 43 -2.61 1.74 -5.94
C CYS A 43 -2.64 0.33 -6.50
N SER A 44 -3.82 -0.29 -6.52
CA SER A 44 -4.09 -1.61 -7.08
C SER A 44 -3.03 -2.64 -6.67
N ILE A 45 -2.71 -2.70 -5.37
CA ILE A 45 -1.64 -3.57 -4.85
C ILE A 45 -2.11 -5.03 -4.79
N PRO A 46 -1.34 -6.01 -5.30
CA PRO A 46 -1.58 -7.42 -5.00
C PRO A 46 -1.03 -7.73 -3.61
N THR A 47 -1.90 -7.93 -2.63
CA THR A 47 -1.51 -8.04 -1.22
C THR A 47 -1.20 -9.45 -0.75
N SER A 48 -1.74 -10.47 -1.43
CA SER A 48 -1.62 -11.88 -1.06
C SER A 48 -1.40 -12.74 -2.29
N PHE A 49 -0.66 -13.82 -2.10
CA PHE A 49 -0.39 -14.83 -3.14
C PHE A 49 -0.63 -16.25 -2.63
N ARG A 50 -1.50 -16.43 -1.62
CA ARG A 50 -1.85 -17.75 -1.06
C ARG A 50 -2.50 -18.67 -2.09
N ASN A 51 -3.24 -18.12 -3.03
CA ASN A 51 -3.91 -18.86 -4.11
C ASN A 51 -3.55 -18.26 -5.49
N PRO A 52 -2.27 -18.29 -5.89
CA PRO A 52 -1.86 -17.64 -7.12
C PRO A 52 -2.35 -18.45 -8.32
N ARG A 53 -2.77 -17.76 -9.38
CA ARG A 53 -3.06 -18.42 -10.66
C ARG A 53 -1.81 -19.20 -11.13
N PRO A 54 -1.96 -20.38 -11.76
CA PRO A 54 -0.82 -21.22 -12.15
C PRO A 54 0.24 -20.49 -12.98
N TYR A 55 -0.18 -19.55 -13.84
CA TYR A 55 0.73 -18.78 -14.68
C TYR A 55 1.61 -17.79 -13.89
N ARG A 56 1.22 -17.41 -12.67
CA ARG A 56 1.99 -16.49 -11.81
C ARG A 56 3.04 -17.20 -10.99
N ALA A 57 2.90 -18.51 -10.76
CA ALA A 57 3.81 -19.28 -9.89
C ALA A 57 5.30 -19.12 -10.24
N PRO A 58 5.73 -19.18 -11.52
CA PRO A 58 7.15 -18.98 -11.86
C PRO A 58 7.67 -17.58 -11.52
N VAL A 59 6.84 -16.55 -11.73
CA VAL A 59 7.21 -15.16 -11.44
C VAL A 59 7.31 -14.94 -9.94
N LEU A 60 6.34 -15.46 -9.17
CA LEU A 60 6.34 -15.34 -7.72
C LEU A 60 7.51 -16.09 -7.08
N ALA A 61 7.80 -17.30 -7.55
CA ALA A 61 8.97 -18.07 -7.12
C ALA A 61 10.29 -17.34 -7.46
N ARG A 62 10.36 -16.65 -8.59
CA ARG A 62 11.54 -15.85 -8.94
C ARG A 62 11.68 -14.60 -8.06
N TYR A 63 10.56 -13.98 -7.72
CA TYR A 63 10.53 -12.69 -7.03
C TYR A 63 10.71 -12.83 -5.52
N TYR A 64 10.05 -13.80 -4.90
CA TYR A 64 10.08 -14.04 -3.45
C TYR A 64 10.91 -15.26 -3.05
N GLY A 65 11.18 -16.21 -3.96
CA GLY A 65 11.74 -17.50 -3.56
C GLY A 65 10.74 -18.30 -2.73
N ASP A 66 11.19 -18.83 -1.61
CA ASP A 66 10.40 -19.70 -0.73
C ASP A 66 9.57 -18.93 0.32
N THR A 67 9.72 -17.60 0.38
CA THR A 67 9.11 -16.74 1.41
C THR A 67 7.89 -15.95 0.92
N ILE A 68 7.21 -16.43 -0.13
CA ILE A 68 6.08 -15.73 -0.77
C ILE A 68 5.04 -15.28 0.26
N GLU A 69 4.60 -16.18 1.15
CA GLU A 69 3.54 -15.86 2.10
C GLU A 69 4.01 -14.88 3.19
N GLN A 70 5.28 -14.95 3.58
CA GLN A 70 5.86 -14.12 4.63
C GLN A 70 6.19 -12.70 4.13
N ASP A 71 6.71 -12.59 2.91
CA ASP A 71 7.23 -11.35 2.36
C ASP A 71 6.23 -10.63 1.44
N CYS A 72 5.07 -11.22 1.18
CA CYS A 72 3.96 -10.51 0.54
C CYS A 72 3.37 -9.43 1.48
N PRO A 73 2.70 -8.39 0.95
CA PRO A 73 2.17 -7.30 1.77
C PRO A 73 1.30 -7.76 2.96
N LEU A 74 0.44 -8.76 2.77
CA LEU A 74 -0.39 -9.32 3.84
C LEU A 74 0.47 -10.03 4.91
N GLY A 75 1.46 -10.82 4.51
CA GLY A 75 2.38 -11.48 5.44
C GLY A 75 3.21 -10.48 6.26
N LEU A 76 3.66 -9.40 5.62
CA LEU A 76 4.37 -8.31 6.29
C LEU A 76 3.48 -7.61 7.33
N LEU A 77 2.21 -7.37 6.98
CA LEU A 77 1.24 -6.78 7.92
C LEU A 77 0.98 -7.71 9.11
N GLU A 78 0.76 -9.01 8.87
CA GLU A 78 0.57 -10.01 9.93
C GLU A 78 1.82 -10.14 10.83
N ALA A 79 3.02 -10.01 10.26
CA ALA A 79 4.27 -10.03 11.01
C ALA A 79 4.49 -8.75 11.81
N CYS A 80 4.04 -7.59 11.30
CA CYS A 80 3.96 -6.36 12.06
C CYS A 80 3.05 -6.57 13.26
N ASP A 81 1.77 -6.90 13.09
CA ASP A 81 0.77 -6.98 14.18
C ASP A 81 1.21 -7.89 15.34
N LYS A 82 1.95 -8.98 15.06
CA LYS A 82 2.49 -9.88 16.10
C LYS A 82 3.59 -9.26 16.96
N ASN A 83 4.31 -8.28 16.43
CA ASN A 83 5.52 -7.72 17.04
C ASN A 83 5.37 -6.25 17.45
N LYS A 84 4.63 -5.43 16.66
CA LYS A 84 4.40 -3.97 16.80
C LYS A 84 3.23 -3.50 15.93
N ASN A 85 2.59 -2.38 16.25
CA ASN A 85 1.54 -1.83 15.37
C ASN A 85 2.15 -1.18 14.11
N VAL A 86 1.38 -1.07 13.02
CA VAL A 86 1.83 -0.36 11.80
C VAL A 86 2.26 1.09 12.11
N SER A 87 1.62 1.73 13.08
CA SER A 87 1.99 3.06 13.59
C SER A 87 3.41 3.13 14.12
N ASP A 88 3.93 2.03 14.67
CA ASP A 88 5.30 1.95 15.18
C ASP A 88 6.30 1.71 14.05
N ALA A 89 5.86 1.00 13.00
CA ALA A 89 6.68 0.78 11.82
C ALA A 89 6.87 2.09 11.03
N ALA A 90 5.82 2.89 10.86
CA ALA A 90 5.84 4.10 10.05
C ALA A 90 5.13 5.28 10.77
N PRO A 91 5.74 5.82 11.84
CA PRO A 91 5.10 6.87 12.63
C PRO A 91 4.89 8.15 11.84
N GLY A 92 3.67 8.71 11.96
CA GLY A 92 3.28 9.97 11.30
C GLY A 92 3.03 9.86 9.79
N VAL A 93 3.02 8.64 9.24
CA VAL A 93 2.65 8.37 7.85
C VAL A 93 1.16 8.08 7.77
N GLN A 94 0.47 8.76 6.86
CA GLN A 94 -0.92 8.44 6.49
C GLN A 94 -0.93 7.42 5.35
N PHE A 95 -1.89 6.51 5.36
CA PHE A 95 -1.97 5.42 4.39
C PHE A 95 -3.26 5.48 3.60
N LEU A 96 -3.13 5.35 2.28
CA LEU A 96 -4.26 5.25 1.35
C LEU A 96 -4.11 4.00 0.50
N LEU A 97 -5.16 3.19 0.47
CA LEU A 97 -5.34 2.09 -0.47
C LEU A 97 -6.35 2.50 -1.55
N LEU A 98 -5.93 2.44 -2.80
CA LEU A 98 -6.78 2.69 -3.98
C LEU A 98 -6.99 1.39 -4.73
N CYS A 99 -8.23 1.08 -5.05
CA CYS A 99 -8.59 -0.03 -5.94
C CYS A 99 -9.41 0.52 -7.11
N GLY A 100 -9.15 0.05 -8.33
CA GLY A 100 -10.03 0.26 -9.47
C GLY A 100 -11.33 -0.52 -9.29
N SER A 101 -12.47 0.08 -9.63
CA SER A 101 -13.77 -0.64 -9.64
C SER A 101 -13.79 -1.86 -10.58
N LEU A 102 -12.89 -1.88 -11.58
CA LEU A 102 -12.74 -2.94 -12.58
C LEU A 102 -11.39 -3.69 -12.43
N ASP A 103 -10.77 -3.64 -11.26
CA ASP A 103 -9.60 -4.46 -10.96
C ASP A 103 -9.94 -5.96 -10.95
N PRO A 104 -8.96 -6.86 -11.22
CA PRO A 104 -9.17 -8.30 -11.12
C PRO A 104 -9.56 -8.72 -9.70
N GLU A 105 -10.69 -9.43 -9.57
CA GLU A 105 -11.20 -9.88 -8.26
C GLU A 105 -10.24 -10.87 -7.59
N ASP A 106 -9.65 -11.76 -8.37
CA ASP A 106 -8.81 -12.87 -7.92
C ASP A 106 -7.38 -12.48 -7.60
N GLU A 107 -6.91 -11.32 -8.05
CA GLU A 107 -5.52 -10.89 -7.87
C GLU A 107 -5.38 -9.58 -7.09
N ILE A 108 -6.40 -8.74 -7.10
CA ILE A 108 -6.38 -7.41 -6.48
C ILE A 108 -7.53 -7.27 -5.49
N LEU A 109 -8.79 -7.24 -5.91
CA LEU A 109 -9.90 -6.84 -5.03
C LEU A 109 -10.11 -7.82 -3.87
N GLY A 110 -10.13 -9.13 -4.13
CA GLY A 110 -10.31 -10.16 -3.12
C GLY A 110 -9.19 -10.13 -2.08
N CYS A 111 -7.93 -10.05 -2.53
CA CYS A 111 -6.78 -9.98 -1.64
C CYS A 111 -6.75 -8.67 -0.83
N ASN A 112 -7.18 -7.54 -1.42
CA ASN A 112 -7.25 -6.27 -0.70
C ASN A 112 -8.34 -6.27 0.38
N LYS A 113 -9.44 -7.01 0.21
CA LYS A 113 -10.44 -7.19 1.28
C LYS A 113 -9.80 -7.83 2.51
N GLU A 114 -9.07 -8.94 2.33
CA GLU A 114 -8.34 -9.62 3.42
C GLU A 114 -7.33 -8.67 4.08
N PHE A 115 -6.60 -7.89 3.28
CA PHE A 115 -5.62 -6.92 3.80
C PHE A 115 -6.26 -5.80 4.62
N ILE A 116 -7.39 -5.25 4.17
CA ILE A 116 -8.15 -4.23 4.89
C ILE A 116 -8.69 -4.79 6.21
N GLU A 117 -9.23 -6.01 6.18
CA GLU A 117 -9.72 -6.69 7.38
C GLU A 117 -8.60 -6.90 8.39
N GLN A 118 -7.45 -7.43 7.94
CA GLN A 118 -6.27 -7.60 8.78
C GLN A 118 -5.82 -6.27 9.39
N TRP A 119 -5.67 -5.22 8.58
CA TRP A 119 -5.24 -3.89 9.03
C TRP A 119 -6.15 -3.32 10.11
N ARG A 120 -7.47 -3.51 9.96
CA ARG A 120 -8.47 -3.00 10.90
C ARG A 120 -8.63 -3.87 12.15
N SER A 121 -8.21 -5.13 12.09
CA SER A 121 -8.36 -6.09 13.20
C SER A 121 -7.28 -5.99 14.28
N GLY A 122 -6.17 -5.30 14.01
CA GLY A 122 -5.06 -5.14 14.97
C GLY A 122 -5.51 -4.54 16.31
N GLU A 123 -5.32 -5.27 17.40
CA GLU A 123 -5.68 -4.83 18.77
C GLU A 123 -4.81 -3.64 19.20
N GLY A 124 -5.42 -2.45 19.26
CA GLY A 124 -4.74 -1.21 19.68
C GLY A 124 -4.95 -0.03 18.74
N SER A 125 -6.13 0.07 18.09
CA SER A 125 -6.54 1.11 17.14
C SER A 125 -6.52 2.54 17.71
N SER A 126 -5.32 3.04 18.02
CA SER A 126 -5.04 4.39 18.50
C SER A 126 -3.89 5.02 17.72
N GLY A 127 -3.85 4.89 16.39
CA GLY A 127 -2.81 5.57 15.63
C GLY A 127 -3.11 5.86 14.18
N VAL A 128 -3.09 4.84 13.32
CA VAL A 128 -2.97 5.03 11.87
C VAL A 128 -4.11 4.35 11.13
N GLU A 129 -5.05 5.18 10.67
CA GLU A 129 -6.16 4.76 9.83
C GLU A 129 -5.67 4.47 8.40
N LEU A 130 -6.09 3.32 7.85
CA LEU A 130 -5.98 3.04 6.42
C LEU A 130 -7.20 3.62 5.73
N GLU A 131 -7.02 4.73 5.01
CA GLU A 131 -8.03 5.24 4.12
C GLU A 131 -8.16 4.32 2.90
N VAL A 132 -9.38 4.02 2.48
CA VAL A 132 -9.66 3.15 1.33
C VAL A 132 -10.55 3.93 0.36
N GLN A 133 -10.10 4.05 -0.89
CA GLN A 133 -10.85 4.71 -1.96
C GLN A 133 -10.99 3.80 -3.18
N VAL A 134 -12.07 3.98 -3.92
CA VAL A 134 -12.33 3.28 -5.18
C VAL A 134 -12.22 4.25 -6.35
N MET A 135 -11.46 3.86 -7.37
CA MET A 135 -11.34 4.58 -8.64
C MET A 135 -12.42 4.05 -9.59
N GLU A 136 -13.57 4.72 -9.60
CA GLU A 136 -14.72 4.32 -10.41
C GLU A 136 -14.39 4.34 -11.91
N GLY A 137 -14.82 3.32 -12.65
CA GLY A 137 -14.52 3.14 -14.08
C GLY A 137 -13.07 2.74 -14.41
N HIS A 138 -12.15 2.67 -13.44
CA HIS A 138 -10.77 2.26 -13.68
C HIS A 138 -10.54 0.76 -13.49
N ASN A 139 -9.69 0.19 -14.35
CA ASN A 139 -9.14 -1.15 -14.20
C ASN A 139 -7.70 -1.07 -13.65
N HIS A 140 -6.97 -2.19 -13.68
CA HIS A 140 -5.62 -2.29 -13.12
C HIS A 140 -4.56 -1.36 -13.74
N ILE A 141 -4.71 -1.01 -15.02
CA ILE A 141 -3.67 -0.34 -15.81
C ILE A 141 -4.09 1.08 -16.19
N SER A 142 -5.40 1.35 -16.26
CA SER A 142 -5.91 2.64 -16.73
C SER A 142 -5.62 3.86 -15.84
N PRO A 143 -5.35 3.79 -14.51
CA PRO A 143 -5.15 5.00 -13.72
C PRO A 143 -3.94 5.83 -14.16
N PRO A 144 -2.69 5.31 -14.21
CA PRO A 144 -1.55 6.14 -14.63
C PRO A 144 -1.70 6.83 -16.00
N PRO A 145 -2.15 6.16 -17.08
CA PRO A 145 -2.34 6.81 -18.38
C PRO A 145 -3.59 7.70 -18.46
N ALA A 146 -4.51 7.64 -17.51
CA ALA A 146 -5.70 8.49 -17.47
C ALA A 146 -5.40 9.93 -16.99
N LEU A 147 -4.24 10.15 -16.37
CA LEU A 147 -3.81 11.48 -15.94
C LEU A 147 -3.36 12.35 -17.13
N GLY A 148 -3.76 13.62 -17.14
CA GLY A 148 -3.40 14.58 -18.19
C GLY A 148 -4.26 14.48 -19.45
N THR A 149 -5.35 13.73 -19.40
CA THR A 149 -6.34 13.59 -20.48
C THR A 149 -7.30 14.79 -20.56
N ASN A 150 -7.40 15.59 -19.49
CA ASN A 150 -8.43 16.62 -19.28
C ASN A 150 -9.86 16.07 -19.25
N ILE A 151 -10.03 14.77 -18.99
CA ILE A 151 -11.34 14.14 -18.86
C ILE A 151 -11.63 13.92 -17.38
N SER A 152 -12.58 14.69 -16.83
CA SER A 152 -12.81 14.73 -15.37
C SER A 152 -13.10 13.37 -14.74
N ARG A 153 -13.88 12.51 -15.41
CA ARG A 153 -14.18 11.16 -14.90
C ARG A 153 -12.96 10.23 -14.85
N GLU A 154 -11.94 10.49 -15.68
CA GLU A 154 -10.70 9.70 -15.76
C GLU A 154 -9.64 10.21 -14.77
N GLU A 155 -9.72 11.49 -14.39
CA GLU A 155 -8.71 12.15 -13.55
C GLU A 155 -9.14 12.36 -12.10
N VAL A 156 -10.43 12.25 -11.77
CA VAL A 156 -10.95 12.57 -10.42
C VAL A 156 -10.20 11.86 -9.30
N TRP A 157 -9.80 10.60 -9.52
CA TRP A 157 -9.01 9.85 -8.55
C TRP A 157 -7.65 10.51 -8.26
N GLY A 158 -7.00 11.07 -9.29
CA GLY A 158 -5.71 11.74 -9.16
C GLY A 158 -5.80 13.01 -8.32
N PHE A 159 -6.89 13.78 -8.47
CA PHE A 159 -7.18 14.93 -7.62
C PHE A 159 -7.42 14.52 -6.16
N ASN A 160 -8.13 13.41 -5.93
CA ASN A 160 -8.34 12.87 -4.58
C ASN A 160 -7.01 12.47 -3.92
N VAL A 161 -6.13 11.80 -4.66
CA VAL A 161 -4.78 11.43 -4.18
C VAL A 161 -3.93 12.67 -3.87
N ALA A 162 -3.98 13.69 -4.73
CA ALA A 162 -3.30 14.94 -4.47
C ALA A 162 -3.83 15.63 -3.20
N GLY A 163 -5.16 15.64 -3.01
CA GLY A 163 -5.81 16.15 -1.80
C GLY A 163 -5.35 15.41 -0.54
N PHE A 164 -5.35 14.08 -0.56
CA PHE A 164 -4.85 13.23 0.52
C PHE A 164 -3.37 13.54 0.86
N CYS A 165 -2.50 13.57 -0.15
CA CYS A 165 -1.08 13.87 0.05
C CYS A 165 -0.86 15.27 0.64
N ASN A 166 -1.63 16.27 0.18
CA ASN A 166 -1.54 17.64 0.66
C ASN A 166 -2.00 17.76 2.12
N ALA A 167 -3.09 17.08 2.50
CA ALA A 167 -3.56 17.04 3.88
C ALA A 167 -2.52 16.37 4.80
N ALA A 168 -1.94 15.25 4.35
CA ALA A 168 -0.89 14.56 5.09
C ALA A 168 0.36 15.43 5.28
N ALA A 169 0.75 16.21 4.27
CA ALA A 169 1.90 17.12 4.35
C ALA A 169 1.72 18.28 5.34
N GLN A 170 0.47 18.62 5.69
CA GLN A 170 0.14 19.69 6.65
C GLN A 170 0.02 19.21 8.10
N SER A 171 -0.13 17.90 8.32
CA SER A 171 -0.11 17.26 9.65
C SER A 171 1.29 17.19 10.24
#